data_AF-A0A2H0SDJ5-F1
#
_entry.id   AF-A0A2H0SDJ5-F1
#
_cell.length_a   1.000
_cell.length_b   1.000
_cell.length_c   1.000
_cell.angle_alpha   90.00
_cell.angle_beta   90.00
_cell.angle_gamma   90.00
#
_symmetry.space_group_name_H-M   'P 1'
#
loop_
_entity.id
_entity.type
_entity.pdbx_description
1 polymer ?
#
loop_
_entity_poly.entity_id
_entity_poly.type
_entity_poly.pdbx_seq_one_letter_code
_entity_poly.pdbx_strand_id
1 'polypeptide(L)'
;AVERGVEEKVFLDLLLRKMRAVMMFRFVANSRKEMANDFPAEDIALIEELSKNAIQTLTSRELAEVLKAYESVRVAVVPGLALELAILRISGK
;
A
#
# COMPACT_ATOMS: atom_id res chain seq x y z
N ALA A 1 6.08 2.66 13.45
CA ALA A 1 6.95 3.42 12.55
C ALA A 1 7.82 4.38 13.35
N VAL A 2 7.19 5.26 14.15
CA VAL A 2 7.82 6.09 15.21
C VAL A 2 8.92 5.39 16.02
N GLU A 3 8.65 4.23 16.65
CA GLU A 3 9.63 3.53 17.52
C GLU A 3 10.90 3.04 16.79
N ARG A 4 10.86 2.94 15.45
CA ARG A 4 12.00 2.54 14.62
C ARG A 4 12.61 3.70 13.82
N GLY A 5 12.19 4.94 14.10
CA GLY A 5 12.67 6.15 13.43
C GLY A 5 12.26 6.30 11.96
N VAL A 6 11.29 5.51 11.50
CA VAL A 6 10.76 5.64 10.12
C VAL A 6 9.67 6.69 10.14
N GLU A 7 9.89 7.77 9.39
CA GLU A 7 8.91 8.84 9.21
C GLU A 7 7.63 8.28 8.55
N GLU A 8 6.47 8.59 9.12
CA GLU A 8 5.17 8.02 8.72
C GLU A 8 4.88 8.25 7.24
N LYS A 9 5.26 9.41 6.71
CA LYS A 9 5.10 9.74 5.30
C LYS A 9 5.87 8.78 4.39
N VAL A 10 7.12 8.47 4.74
CA VAL A 10 7.95 7.52 3.98
C VAL A 10 7.33 6.14 4.04
N PHE A 11 6.83 5.72 5.21
CA PHE A 11 6.15 4.45 5.35
C PHE A 11 4.90 4.37 4.46
N LEU A 12 4.02 5.39 4.47
CA LEU A 12 2.82 5.40 3.62
C LEU A 12 3.18 5.44 2.13
N ASP A 13 4.24 6.14 1.73
CA ASP A 13 4.70 6.19 0.34
C ASP A 13 5.08 4.79 -0.16
N LEU A 14 5.90 4.08 0.63
CA LEU A 14 6.31 2.71 0.34
C LEU A 14 5.13 1.74 0.34
N LEU A 15 4.22 1.87 1.30
CA LEU A 15 3.01 1.05 1.39
C LEU A 15 2.13 1.23 0.14
N LEU A 16 1.81 2.48 -0.20
CA LEU A 16 0.98 2.81 -1.36
C LEU A 16 1.62 2.32 -2.66
N ARG A 17 2.95 2.46 -2.79
CA ARG A 17 3.72 1.96 -3.94
C ARG A 17 3.57 0.45 -4.11
N LYS A 18 3.70 -0.34 -3.03
CA LYS A 18 3.54 -1.80 -3.05
C LYS A 18 2.09 -2.21 -3.31
N MET A 19 1.11 -1.58 -2.65
CA MET A 19 -0.31 -1.87 -2.87
C MET A 19 -0.74 -1.61 -4.31
N ARG A 20 -0.24 -0.53 -4.93
CA ARG A 20 -0.47 -0.25 -6.35
C ARG A 20 0.12 -1.34 -7.25
N ALA A 21 1.33 -1.80 -6.96
CA ALA A 21 1.96 -2.89 -7.73
C ALA A 21 1.18 -4.20 -7.63
N VAL A 22 0.66 -4.55 -6.45
CA VAL A 22 -0.23 -5.72 -6.26
C VAL A 22 -1.45 -5.62 -7.16
N MET A 23 -2.09 -4.45 -7.22
CA MET A 23 -3.25 -4.20 -8.10
C MET A 23 -2.88 -4.29 -9.58
N MET A 24 -1.73 -3.74 -9.98
CA MET A 24 -1.23 -3.84 -11.37
C MET A 24 -0.96 -5.28 -11.77
N PHE A 25 -0.28 -6.06 -10.94
CA PHE A 25 0.00 -7.47 -11.21
C PHE A 25 -1.27 -8.31 -11.34
N ARG A 26 -2.34 -7.89 -10.65
CA ARG A 26 -3.63 -8.56 -10.69
C ARG A 26 -4.44 -8.25 -11.96
N PHE A 27 -4.47 -6.99 -12.39
CA PHE A 27 -5.42 -6.54 -13.42
C PHE A 27 -4.79 -6.20 -14.77
N VAL A 28 -3.49 -5.91 -14.81
CA VAL A 28 -2.80 -5.48 -16.03
C VAL A 28 -1.91 -6.63 -16.51
N ALA A 29 -2.23 -7.17 -17.69
CA ALA A 29 -1.41 -8.18 -18.35
C ALA A 29 0.01 -7.65 -18.58
N ASN A 30 1.02 -8.52 -18.44
CA ASN A 30 2.45 -8.19 -18.61
C ASN A 30 3.06 -7.16 -17.64
N SER A 31 2.28 -6.59 -16.71
CA SER A 31 2.77 -5.61 -15.71
C SER A 31 3.98 -6.10 -14.90
N ARG A 32 4.07 -7.40 -14.61
CA ARG A 32 5.25 -7.99 -13.96
C ARG A 32 6.54 -7.72 -14.72
N LYS A 33 6.52 -7.87 -16.05
CA LYS A 33 7.69 -7.66 -16.90
C LYS A 33 8.07 -6.19 -16.94
N GLU A 34 7.07 -5.32 -17.01
CA GLU A 34 7.26 -3.87 -17.07
C GLU A 34 7.83 -3.30 -15.76
N MET A 35 7.44 -3.88 -14.62
CA MET A 35 7.82 -3.39 -13.28
C MET A 35 8.93 -4.20 -12.61
N ALA A 36 9.58 -5.12 -13.33
CA ALA A 36 10.55 -6.06 -12.76
C ALA A 36 11.77 -5.38 -12.12
N ASN A 37 12.10 -4.16 -12.55
CA ASN A 37 13.23 -3.38 -12.02
C ASN A 37 12.80 -2.31 -11.01
N ASP A 38 11.50 -2.16 -10.75
CA ASP A 38 10.99 -1.13 -9.84
C ASP A 38 11.08 -1.55 -8.37
N PHE A 39 11.17 -2.85 -8.11
CA PHE A 39 11.14 -3.44 -6.77
C PHE A 39 12.30 -4.42 -6.58
N PRO A 40 12.84 -4.54 -5.36
CA PRO A 40 13.72 -5.64 -4.98
C PRO A 40 13.08 -7.01 -5.26
N ALA A 41 13.91 -8.04 -5.49
CA ALA A 41 13.44 -9.37 -5.82
C ALA A 41 12.51 -9.97 -4.74
N GLU A 42 12.83 -9.74 -3.46
CA GLU A 42 12.00 -10.14 -2.31
C GLU A 42 10.61 -9.50 -2.33
N ASP A 43 10.53 -8.22 -2.72
CA ASP A 43 9.27 -7.50 -2.84
C ASP A 43 8.44 -8.00 -4.02
N ILE A 44 9.07 -8.32 -5.16
CA ILE A 44 8.36 -8.89 -6.31
C ILE A 44 7.68 -10.20 -5.95
N ALA A 45 8.37 -11.08 -5.21
CA ALA A 45 7.80 -12.34 -4.76
C ALA A 45 6.56 -12.12 -3.88
N LEU A 46 6.66 -11.22 -2.90
CA LEU A 46 5.54 -10.86 -2.02
C LEU A 46 4.37 -10.24 -2.81
N ILE A 47 4.66 -9.31 -3.73
CA ILE A 47 3.65 -8.64 -4.56
C ILE A 47 2.91 -9.65 -5.44
N GLU A 48 3.62 -10.61 -6.03
CA GLU A 48 3.04 -11.67 -6.85
C GLU A 48 2.18 -12.64 -6.03
N GLU A 49 2.61 -13.00 -4.82
CA GLU A 49 1.81 -13.82 -3.91
C GLU A 49 0.51 -13.11 -3.53
N LEU A 50 0.62 -11.84 -3.12
CA LEU A 50 -0.54 -11.02 -2.76
C LEU A 50 -1.46 -10.80 -3.96
N SER A 51 -0.96 -10.60 -5.18
CA SER A 51 -1.84 -10.35 -6.33
C SER A 51 -2.72 -11.57 -6.69
N LYS A 52 -2.23 -12.79 -6.43
CA LYS A 52 -2.96 -14.04 -6.63
C LYS A 52 -3.98 -14.30 -5.51
N ASN A 53 -3.63 -13.97 -4.27
CA ASN A 53 -4.43 -14.31 -3.09
C ASN A 53 -5.36 -13.18 -2.62
N ALA A 54 -5.12 -11.93 -3.00
CA ALA A 54 -5.87 -10.77 -2.52
C ALA A 54 -7.26 -10.60 -3.15
N ILE A 55 -7.83 -11.68 -3.70
CA ILE A 55 -9.11 -11.63 -4.43
C ILE A 55 -10.22 -10.99 -3.60
N GLN A 56 -10.19 -11.21 -2.28
CA GLN A 56 -11.18 -10.74 -1.31
C GLN A 56 -10.71 -9.64 -0.36
N THR A 57 -9.42 -9.30 -0.31
CA THR A 57 -8.85 -8.46 0.75
C THR A 57 -8.26 -7.13 0.26
N LEU A 58 -7.84 -7.03 -1.00
CA LEU A 58 -7.32 -5.80 -1.58
C LEU A 58 -8.07 -5.49 -2.87
N THR A 59 -9.00 -4.55 -2.79
CA THR A 59 -9.75 -3.98 -3.91
C THR A 59 -9.37 -2.51 -4.09
N SER A 60 -9.95 -1.87 -5.12
CA SER A 60 -9.80 -0.43 -5.33
C SER A 60 -10.31 0.40 -4.13
N ARG A 61 -11.25 -0.13 -3.34
CA ARG A 61 -11.77 0.54 -2.15
C ARG A 61 -10.71 0.69 -1.06
N GLU A 62 -10.01 -0.39 -0.72
CA GLU A 62 -8.97 -0.35 0.32
C GLU A 62 -7.78 0.52 -0.14
N LEU A 63 -7.41 0.43 -1.42
CA LEU A 63 -6.40 1.32 -2.00
C LEU A 63 -6.80 2.80 -1.89
N ALA A 64 -8.07 3.13 -2.14
CA ALA A 64 -8.58 4.49 -2.02
C ALA A 64 -8.55 5.00 -0.57
N GLU A 65 -8.83 4.17 0.43
CA GLU A 65 -8.71 4.57 1.83
C GLU A 65 -7.26 4.85 2.24
N VAL A 66 -6.31 4.03 1.77
CA VAL A 66 -4.88 4.30 2.01
C VAL A 66 -4.40 5.56 1.26
N LEU A 67 -4.90 5.82 0.05
CA LEU A 67 -4.60 7.05 -0.68
C LEU A 67 -5.07 8.30 0.08
N LYS A 68 -6.29 8.27 0.66
CA LYS A 68 -6.79 9.36 1.51
C LYS A 68 -5.92 9.58 2.74
N ALA A 69 -5.43 8.51 3.36
CA ALA A 69 -4.49 8.62 4.48
C ALA A 69 -3.18 9.28 4.04
N TYR A 70 -2.65 8.91 2.87
CA TYR A 70 -1.44 9.51 2.30
C TYR A 70 -1.60 11.00 1.99
N GLU A 71 -2.77 11.44 1.54
CA GLU A 71 -3.06 12.86 1.36
C GLU A 71 -3.11 13.60 2.71
N SER A 72 -3.73 12.96 3.70
CA SER A 72 -3.96 13.54 5.03
C SER A 72 -2.68 13.63 5.88
N VAL A 73 -1.74 12.67 5.72
CA VAL A 73 -0.50 12.60 6.53
C VAL A 73 0.35 13.86 6.41
N ARG A 74 0.24 14.60 5.30
CA ARG A 74 1.01 15.83 5.03
C ARG A 74 0.58 17.01 5.90
N VAL A 75 -0.66 17.01 6.36
CA VAL A 75 -1.28 18.13 7.10
C VAL A 75 -1.78 17.72 8.49
N ALA A 76 -1.74 16.42 8.80
CA ALA A 76 -2.17 15.90 10.09
C ALA A 76 -1.23 16.34 11.20
N VAL A 77 -1.80 16.86 12.30
CA VAL A 77 -1.05 17.18 13.53
C VAL A 77 -0.36 15.94 14.09
N VAL A 78 -0.99 14.76 13.93
CA VAL A 78 -0.43 13.46 14.27
C VAL A 78 -0.40 12.60 13.00
N PRO A 79 0.72 12.53 12.28
CA PRO A 79 0.83 11.80 11.01
C PRO A 79 0.37 10.34 11.09
N GLY A 80 0.72 9.63 12.17
CA GLY A 80 0.34 8.22 12.36
C GLY A 80 -1.17 7.98 12.40
N LEU A 81 -1.93 8.95 12.93
CA LEU A 81 -3.37 8.84 13.09
C LEU A 81 -4.11 8.70 11.75
N ALA A 82 -3.61 9.34 10.70
CA ALA A 82 -4.20 9.24 9.36
C ALA A 82 -4.23 7.79 8.85
N LEU A 83 -3.15 7.05 9.09
CA LEU A 83 -3.05 5.64 8.72
C LEU A 83 -3.87 4.73 9.65
N GLU A 84 -3.84 5.00 10.96
CA GLU A 84 -4.63 4.24 11.93
C GLU A 84 -6.13 4.28 11.59
N LEU A 85 -6.65 5.47 11.25
CA LEU A 85 -8.04 5.65 10.83
C LEU A 85 -8.36 4.91 9.52
N ALA A 86 -7.44 4.90 8.55
CA ALA A 86 -7.64 4.15 7.31
C ALA A 86 -7.69 2.63 7.57
N ILE A 87 -6.83 2.12 8.45
CA ILE A 87 -6.83 0.69 8.81
C ILE A 87 -8.13 0.30 9.51
N LEU A 88 -8.66 1.14 10.41
CA LEU A 88 -9.96 0.90 11.06
C LEU A 88 -11.09 0.78 10.02
N ARG A 89 -11.16 1.75 9.09
CA ARG A 89 -12.16 1.76 7.99
C ARG A 89 -12.07 0.53 7.10
N ILE A 90 -10.86 0.11 6.74
CA ILE A 90 -10.61 -1.09 5.92
C ILE A 90 -11.02 -2.35 6.69
N SER A 91 -10.74 -2.39 7.99
CA SER A 91 -11.08 -3.53 8.85
C SER A 91 -12.58 -3.61 9.20
N GLY A 92 -13.39 -2.65 8.76
CA GLY A 92 -14.81 -2.55 9.09
C GLY A 92 -15.08 -2.19 10.56
N LYS A 93 -14.14 -1.49 11.20
CA LYS A 93 -14.23 -1.02 12.59
C LYS A 93 -14.42 0.49 12.68
#